data_AF-A0A0F0LE98-F1
#
_entry.id   AF-A0A0F0LE98-F1
#
_cell.length_a   1.000
_cell.length_b   1.000
_cell.length_c   1.000
_cell.angle_alpha   90.00
_cell.angle_beta   90.00
_cell.angle_gamma   90.00
#
_symmetry.space_group_name_H-M   'P 1'
#
loop_
_entity.id
_entity.type
_entity.pdbx_description
1 polymer ?
#
loop_
_entity_poly.entity_id
_entity_poly.type
_entity_poly.pdbx_seq_one_letter_code
_entity_poly.pdbx_strand_id
1 'polypeptide(L)'
;MVRLLAVAITIVAVVGLLVGVSLIGNSFRFSQTAVTIPGPDGDLAGVLTVPTGVESRGVVVMVHGDGAVEASQGGLYDPWFEGAADAGFATLSWSKPGVGESEGNWLSQSMDDRAAEVSAAIEWAIGAVDVPTDAIVLWGASQAGWVVPKVVRARDDIDAVVAVGPAINWLRQGRFNLLSELEREGVSAEERRVAVEESDKTRELLERGAAYSVYRTTTADPEAMSEDRWDFVLRNHGADATADLAASASQKLPVLLMVGNADRNVDVAETERVYGLIFGSSLIVRHVDGAHSLARSIVEDNEVIGTITAVLWPRALLGAGVIDDYTSFLSAVAR
;
A
#
# COMPACT_ATOMS: atom_id res chain seq x y z
N MET A 1 -15.96 -43.53 -26.69
CA MET A 1 -16.85 -43.27 -25.53
C MET A 1 -16.13 -43.34 -24.19
N VAL A 2 -15.52 -44.48 -23.80
CA VAL A 2 -14.89 -44.65 -22.46
C VAL A 2 -13.77 -43.63 -22.17
N ARG A 3 -12.90 -43.32 -23.14
CA ARG A 3 -11.84 -42.31 -22.96
C ARG A 3 -12.36 -40.88 -22.78
N LEU A 4 -13.40 -40.50 -23.52
CA LEU A 4 -14.04 -39.18 -23.40
C LEU A 4 -14.74 -39.01 -22.05
N LEU A 5 -15.39 -40.08 -21.57
CA LEU A 5 -16.02 -40.10 -20.25
C LEU A 5 -14.98 -40.00 -19.11
N ALA A 6 -13.86 -40.73 -19.23
CA ALA A 6 -12.77 -40.66 -18.25
C ALA A 6 -12.14 -39.25 -18.20
N VAL A 7 -11.92 -38.62 -19.35
CA VAL A 7 -11.41 -37.23 -19.42
C VAL A 7 -12.41 -36.25 -18.79
N ALA A 8 -13.71 -36.39 -19.07
CA ALA A 8 -14.74 -35.54 -18.47
C ALA A 8 -14.80 -35.69 -16.94
N ILE A 9 -14.73 -36.92 -16.42
CA ILE A 9 -14.70 -37.18 -14.97
C ILE A 9 -13.47 -36.57 -14.32
N THR A 10 -12.29 -36.71 -14.93
CA THR A 10 -11.06 -36.10 -14.42
C THR A 10 -11.16 -34.57 -14.41
N ILE A 11 -11.70 -33.95 -15.47
CA ILE A 11 -11.90 -32.50 -15.52
C ILE A 11 -12.84 -32.06 -14.40
N VAL A 12 -13.98 -32.74 -14.22
CA VAL A 12 -14.93 -32.40 -13.15
C VAL A 12 -14.31 -32.56 -11.76
N ALA A 13 -13.51 -33.62 -11.53
CA ALA A 13 -12.82 -33.81 -10.27
C ALA A 13 -11.77 -32.73 -10.00
N VAL A 14 -11.01 -32.32 -11.02
CA VAL A 14 -10.01 -31.25 -10.93
C VAL A 14 -10.69 -29.90 -10.67
N VAL A 15 -11.77 -29.59 -11.39
CA VAL A 15 -12.55 -28.35 -11.18
C VAL A 15 -13.16 -28.34 -9.78
N GLY A 16 -13.76 -29.45 -9.33
CA GLY A 16 -14.31 -29.56 -7.99
C GLY A 16 -13.26 -29.38 -6.89
N LEU A 17 -12.06 -29.92 -7.08
CA LEU A 17 -10.93 -29.72 -6.18
C LEU A 17 -10.47 -28.25 -6.17
N LEU A 18 -10.32 -27.62 -7.34
CA LEU A 18 -9.91 -26.21 -7.44
C LEU A 18 -10.94 -25.27 -6.81
N VAL A 19 -12.24 -25.52 -7.02
CA VAL A 19 -13.33 -24.78 -6.36
C VAL A 19 -13.28 -24.99 -4.85
N GLY A 20 -13.11 -26.24 -4.39
CA GLY A 20 -13.00 -26.53 -2.96
C GLY A 20 -11.80 -25.83 -2.31
N VAL A 21 -10.63 -25.89 -2.95
CA VAL A 21 -9.41 -25.21 -2.49
C VAL A 21 -9.60 -23.69 -2.48
N SER A 22 -10.21 -23.11 -3.51
CA SER A 22 -10.48 -21.67 -3.58
C SER A 22 -11.47 -21.23 -2.51
N LEU A 23 -12.55 -21.98 -2.27
CA LEU A 23 -13.52 -21.67 -1.21
C LEU A 23 -12.87 -21.70 0.18
N ILE A 24 -12.02 -22.69 0.45
CA ILE A 24 -11.29 -22.77 1.72
C ILE A 24 -10.22 -21.67 1.82
N GLY A 25 -9.50 -21.40 0.73
CA GLY A 25 -8.46 -20.39 0.67
C GLY A 25 -8.98 -18.96 0.85
N ASN A 26 -10.23 -18.71 0.45
CA ASN A 26 -10.91 -17.42 0.52
C ASN A 26 -12.01 -17.36 1.60
N SER A 27 -12.10 -18.35 2.49
CA SER A 27 -12.95 -18.22 3.67
C SER A 27 -12.21 -17.40 4.73
N PHE A 28 -12.51 -16.12 4.85
CA PHE A 28 -11.88 -15.22 5.81
C PHE A 28 -12.72 -15.04 7.08
N ARG A 29 -12.07 -14.65 8.19
CA ARG A 29 -12.72 -14.39 9.48
C ARG A 29 -13.36 -13.00 9.63
N PHE A 30 -13.73 -12.37 8.51
CA PHE A 30 -14.45 -11.10 8.48
C PHE A 30 -15.65 -11.16 7.53
N SER A 31 -16.64 -10.31 7.79
CA SER A 31 -17.68 -9.96 6.80
C SER A 31 -17.29 -8.65 6.13
N GLN A 32 -17.51 -8.54 4.82
CA GLN A 32 -17.22 -7.34 4.05
C GLN A 32 -18.52 -6.72 3.54
N THR A 33 -18.64 -5.39 3.66
CA THR A 33 -19.76 -4.61 3.12
C THR A 33 -19.23 -3.44 2.30
N ALA A 34 -19.87 -3.16 1.17
CA ALA A 34 -19.56 -1.97 0.37
C ALA A 34 -20.11 -0.71 1.08
N VAL A 35 -19.34 0.37 1.06
CA VAL A 35 -19.68 1.65 1.67
C VAL A 35 -19.36 2.79 0.72
N THR A 36 -20.02 3.93 0.90
CA THR A 36 -19.72 5.16 0.18
C THR A 36 -19.25 6.20 1.19
N ILE A 37 -18.06 6.72 0.96
CA ILE A 37 -17.41 7.71 1.82
C ILE A 37 -17.41 9.05 1.08
N PRO A 38 -18.05 10.10 1.61
CA PRO A 38 -17.95 11.43 1.04
C PRO A 38 -16.50 11.93 1.12
N GLY A 39 -15.85 12.06 -0.04
CA GLY A 39 -14.49 12.58 -0.16
C GLY A 39 -14.46 14.08 -0.50
N PRO A 40 -13.26 14.69 -0.47
CA PRO A 40 -13.10 16.11 -0.82
C PRO A 40 -13.41 16.40 -2.29
N ASP A 41 -13.18 15.44 -3.19
CA ASP A 41 -13.30 15.58 -4.65
C ASP A 41 -14.39 14.68 -5.27
N GLY A 42 -15.32 14.21 -4.44
CA GLY A 42 -16.42 13.32 -4.84
C GLY A 42 -16.58 12.11 -3.93
N ASP A 43 -17.59 11.30 -4.22
CA ASP A 43 -17.87 10.09 -3.44
C ASP A 43 -16.82 8.99 -3.73
N LEU A 44 -16.33 8.36 -2.67
CA LEU A 44 -15.34 7.27 -2.73
C LEU A 44 -16.03 5.94 -2.44
N ALA A 45 -15.87 4.99 -3.36
CA ALA A 45 -16.35 3.63 -3.18
C ALA A 45 -15.39 2.86 -2.26
N GLY A 46 -15.90 2.34 -1.16
CA GLY A 46 -15.10 1.64 -0.16
C GLY A 46 -15.65 0.31 0.28
N VAL A 47 -14.84 -0.37 1.09
CA VAL A 47 -15.17 -1.60 1.78
C VAL A 47 -14.93 -1.41 3.28
N LEU A 48 -15.91 -1.84 4.05
CA LEU A 48 -15.79 -2.01 5.50
C LEU A 48 -15.80 -3.50 5.80
N THR A 49 -14.73 -3.98 6.44
CA THR A 49 -14.68 -5.33 6.98
C THR A 49 -14.88 -5.30 8.48
N VAL A 50 -15.63 -6.27 9.01
CA VAL A 50 -15.91 -6.42 10.43
C VAL A 50 -15.59 -7.86 10.84
N PRO A 51 -14.83 -8.09 11.93
CA PRO A 51 -14.58 -9.42 12.45
C PRO A 51 -15.87 -10.24 12.65
N THR A 52 -15.79 -11.53 12.30
CA THR A 52 -16.87 -12.49 12.58
C THR A 52 -16.61 -13.24 13.88
N GLY A 53 -17.61 -13.30 14.76
CA GLY A 53 -17.51 -14.06 16.01
C GLY A 53 -16.76 -13.38 17.15
N VAL A 54 -16.29 -12.14 16.97
CA VAL A 54 -15.71 -11.30 18.03
C VAL A 54 -16.24 -9.87 17.90
N GLU A 55 -16.35 -9.17 19.02
CA GLU A 55 -16.69 -7.74 19.03
C GLU A 55 -15.50 -6.92 18.55
N SER A 56 -15.77 -5.93 17.71
CA SER A 56 -14.72 -5.06 17.19
C SER A 56 -14.41 -3.94 18.18
N ARG A 57 -13.12 -3.67 18.40
CA ARG A 57 -12.63 -2.70 19.40
C ARG A 57 -11.93 -1.48 18.79
N GLY A 58 -12.10 -1.29 17.49
CA GLY A 58 -11.41 -0.26 16.72
C GLY A 58 -11.44 -0.55 15.23
N VAL A 59 -10.86 0.37 14.45
CA VAL A 59 -10.78 0.30 12.99
C VAL A 59 -9.34 0.55 12.52
N VAL A 60 -8.89 -0.28 11.58
CA VAL A 60 -7.70 -0.01 10.78
C VAL A 60 -8.14 0.74 9.52
N VAL A 61 -7.52 1.88 9.24
CA VAL A 61 -7.76 2.69 8.04
C VAL A 61 -6.60 2.52 7.07
N MET A 62 -6.89 1.98 5.88
CA MET A 62 -5.89 1.61 4.87
C MET A 62 -5.56 2.79 3.95
N VAL A 63 -4.28 3.16 3.86
CA VAL A 63 -3.77 4.23 3.01
C VAL A 63 -2.86 3.66 1.92
N HIS A 64 -3.31 3.76 0.68
CA HIS A 64 -2.66 3.11 -0.47
C HIS A 64 -1.34 3.75 -0.89
N GLY A 65 -0.49 2.93 -1.53
CA GLY A 65 0.71 3.36 -2.24
C GLY A 65 0.42 4.15 -3.51
N ASP A 66 1.41 4.33 -4.38
CA ASP A 66 1.23 4.99 -5.67
C ASP A 66 0.45 4.10 -6.67
N GLY A 67 -0.22 4.72 -7.65
CA GLY A 67 -0.99 4.01 -8.68
C GLY A 67 -2.50 3.96 -8.43
N ALA A 68 -3.23 3.44 -9.41
CA ALA A 68 -4.68 3.26 -9.37
C ALA A 68 -5.02 2.00 -8.55
N VAL A 69 -5.42 2.19 -7.29
CA VAL A 69 -5.65 1.10 -6.33
C VAL A 69 -7.13 1.05 -5.94
N GLU A 70 -7.74 -0.11 -6.13
CA GLU A 70 -9.09 -0.44 -5.66
C GLU A 70 -9.10 -0.75 -4.17
N ALA A 71 -10.26 -0.63 -3.51
CA ALA A 71 -10.42 -0.77 -2.06
C ALA A 71 -9.86 -2.07 -1.46
N SER A 72 -10.02 -3.22 -2.14
CA SER A 72 -9.42 -4.51 -1.71
C SER A 72 -8.18 -4.89 -2.51
N GLN A 73 -7.77 -4.06 -3.46
CA GLN A 73 -6.73 -4.35 -4.46
C GLN A 73 -6.94 -5.72 -5.14
N GLY A 74 -8.18 -6.04 -5.50
CA GLY A 74 -8.53 -7.33 -6.11
C GLY A 74 -8.39 -8.54 -5.16
N GLY A 75 -8.51 -8.32 -3.85
CA GLY A 75 -8.38 -9.35 -2.80
C GLY A 75 -6.95 -9.49 -2.26
N LEU A 76 -5.97 -8.77 -2.82
CA LEU A 76 -4.59 -8.77 -2.31
C LEU A 76 -4.49 -8.21 -0.88
N TYR A 77 -5.47 -7.42 -0.44
CA TYR A 77 -5.55 -6.93 0.93
C TYR A 77 -6.29 -7.84 1.91
N ASP A 78 -6.96 -8.89 1.46
CA ASP A 78 -7.74 -9.75 2.34
C ASP A 78 -6.91 -10.39 3.47
N PRO A 79 -5.63 -10.78 3.29
CA PRO A 79 -4.78 -11.21 4.41
C PRO A 79 -4.58 -10.13 5.49
N TRP A 80 -4.47 -8.86 5.09
CA TRP A 80 -4.39 -7.73 6.04
C TRP A 80 -5.72 -7.51 6.75
N PHE A 81 -6.84 -7.61 6.03
CA PHE A 81 -8.18 -7.51 6.63
C PHE A 81 -8.43 -8.62 7.65
N GLU A 82 -8.01 -9.85 7.33
CA GLU A 82 -8.11 -10.97 8.28
C GLU A 82 -7.19 -10.80 9.49
N GLY A 83 -5.95 -10.36 9.29
CA GLY A 83 -5.04 -10.09 10.42
C GLY A 83 -5.60 -9.03 11.37
N ALA A 84 -6.23 -7.97 10.84
CA ALA A 84 -6.94 -6.98 11.64
C ALA A 84 -8.13 -7.60 12.38
N ALA A 85 -8.94 -8.40 11.67
CA ALA A 85 -10.10 -9.07 12.26
C ALA A 85 -9.71 -10.00 13.42
N ASP A 86 -8.59 -10.72 13.29
CA ASP A 86 -8.04 -11.58 14.34
C ASP A 86 -7.61 -10.81 15.60
N ALA A 87 -7.17 -9.57 15.43
CA ALA A 87 -6.86 -8.64 16.52
C ALA A 87 -8.10 -7.89 17.05
N GLY A 88 -9.30 -8.20 16.53
CA GLY A 88 -10.55 -7.55 16.89
C GLY A 88 -10.76 -6.17 16.27
N PHE A 89 -10.10 -5.85 15.16
CA PHE A 89 -10.28 -4.59 14.44
C PHE A 89 -11.14 -4.78 13.19
N ALA A 90 -12.05 -3.84 12.95
CA ALA A 90 -12.61 -3.61 11.63
C ALA A 90 -11.52 -3.06 10.69
N THR A 91 -11.72 -3.15 9.37
CA THR A 91 -10.86 -2.44 8.41
C THR A 91 -11.70 -1.59 7.46
N LEU A 92 -11.34 -0.32 7.33
CA LEU A 92 -11.88 0.60 6.33
C LEU A 92 -10.84 0.83 5.23
N SER A 93 -11.24 0.61 3.99
CA SER A 93 -10.43 0.86 2.80
C SER A 93 -11.30 1.37 1.67
N TRP A 94 -10.77 2.18 0.76
CA TRP A 94 -11.52 2.74 -0.37
C TRP A 94 -10.72 2.73 -1.66
N SER A 95 -11.41 2.70 -2.80
CA SER A 95 -10.77 2.87 -4.10
C SER A 95 -10.35 4.34 -4.24
N LYS A 96 -9.15 4.58 -4.76
CA LYS A 96 -8.69 5.96 -4.98
C LYS A 96 -9.63 6.74 -5.93
N PRO A 97 -9.61 8.08 -5.91
CA PRO A 97 -10.43 8.87 -6.82
C PRO A 97 -10.22 8.48 -8.29
N GLY A 98 -11.31 8.27 -9.02
CA GLY A 98 -11.32 7.82 -10.42
C GLY A 98 -10.99 6.33 -10.62
N VAL A 99 -10.97 5.54 -9.54
CA VAL A 99 -10.74 4.09 -9.55
C VAL A 99 -12.00 3.38 -9.07
N GLY A 100 -12.40 2.33 -9.78
CA GLY A 100 -13.63 1.58 -9.52
C GLY A 100 -14.86 2.45 -9.69
N GLU A 101 -15.70 2.49 -8.66
CA GLU A 101 -16.89 3.34 -8.60
C GLU A 101 -16.63 4.69 -7.90
N SER A 102 -15.37 5.00 -7.55
CA SER A 102 -15.03 6.30 -6.95
C SER A 102 -14.97 7.41 -7.98
N GLU A 103 -15.50 8.56 -7.63
CA GLU A 103 -15.44 9.77 -8.44
C GLU A 103 -14.05 10.44 -8.36
N GLY A 104 -13.82 11.48 -9.18
CA GLY A 104 -12.59 12.26 -9.17
C GLY A 104 -11.43 11.65 -9.96
N ASN A 105 -10.20 12.04 -9.63
CA ASN A 105 -8.98 11.57 -10.28
C ASN A 105 -7.79 11.67 -9.32
N TRP A 106 -7.22 10.54 -8.90
CA TRP A 106 -6.10 10.55 -7.96
C TRP A 106 -4.83 11.26 -8.49
N LEU A 107 -4.67 11.38 -9.82
CA LEU A 107 -3.55 12.12 -10.43
C LEU A 107 -3.69 13.65 -10.26
N SER A 108 -4.86 14.16 -9.87
CA SER A 108 -5.03 15.58 -9.54
C SER A 108 -4.57 15.94 -8.12
N GLN A 109 -4.32 14.94 -7.26
CA GLN A 109 -4.04 15.16 -5.84
C GLN A 109 -2.56 15.52 -5.57
N SER A 110 -2.35 16.39 -4.60
CA SER A 110 -1.11 16.52 -3.84
C SER A 110 -1.06 15.52 -2.67
N MET A 111 0.10 15.34 -2.03
CA MET A 111 0.19 14.54 -0.80
C MET A 111 -0.63 15.14 0.36
N ASP A 112 -0.86 16.45 0.37
CA ASP A 112 -1.74 17.10 1.37
C ASP A 112 -3.23 16.82 1.05
N ASP A 113 -3.63 16.82 -0.23
CA ASP A 113 -4.98 16.43 -0.64
C ASP A 113 -5.26 14.97 -0.26
N ARG A 114 -4.27 14.08 -0.45
CA ARG A 114 -4.35 12.69 0.02
C ARG A 114 -4.51 12.58 1.54
N ALA A 115 -3.86 13.45 2.32
CA ALA A 115 -4.01 13.45 3.78
C ALA A 115 -5.40 13.97 4.22
N ALA A 116 -5.96 14.93 3.47
CA ALA A 116 -7.34 15.39 3.68
C ALA A 116 -8.36 14.30 3.33
N GLU A 117 -8.14 13.54 2.25
CA GLU A 117 -8.95 12.37 1.89
C GLU A 117 -8.97 11.32 3.01
N VAL A 118 -7.80 10.94 3.54
CA VAL A 118 -7.72 10.00 4.68
C VAL A 118 -8.45 10.55 5.90
N SER A 119 -8.32 11.85 6.19
CA SER A 119 -9.03 12.48 7.30
C SER A 119 -10.55 12.44 7.10
N ALA A 120 -11.04 12.64 5.87
CA ALA A 120 -12.47 12.53 5.57
C ALA A 120 -12.99 11.10 5.78
N ALA A 121 -12.21 10.08 5.41
CA ALA A 121 -12.56 8.69 5.66
C ALA A 121 -12.64 8.35 7.17
N ILE A 122 -11.73 8.92 7.97
CA ILE A 122 -11.77 8.78 9.43
C ILE A 122 -12.99 9.48 10.03
N GLU A 123 -13.29 10.72 9.62
CA GLU A 123 -14.49 11.44 10.09
C GLU A 123 -15.78 10.69 9.75
N TRP A 124 -15.85 10.12 8.53
CA TRP A 124 -16.98 9.28 8.15
C TRP A 124 -17.10 8.04 9.06
N ALA A 125 -15.99 7.37 9.37
CA ALA A 125 -15.97 6.24 10.27
C ALA A 125 -16.46 6.60 11.68
N ILE A 126 -16.01 7.73 12.23
CA ILE A 126 -16.43 8.22 13.56
C ILE A 126 -17.93 8.55 13.59
N GLY A 127 -18.47 9.08 12.49
CA GLY A 127 -19.89 9.43 12.37
C GLY A 127 -20.83 8.25 12.10
N ALA A 128 -20.30 7.09 11.70
CA ALA A 128 -21.09 5.92 11.34
C ALA A 128 -21.46 5.07 12.56
N VAL A 129 -22.76 4.76 12.72
CA VAL A 129 -23.30 4.06 13.91
C VAL A 129 -22.69 2.67 14.13
N ASP A 130 -22.32 1.98 13.05
CA ASP A 130 -21.86 0.59 13.08
C ASP A 130 -20.34 0.44 12.85
N VAL A 131 -19.58 1.54 12.93
CA VAL A 131 -18.11 1.51 12.78
C VAL A 131 -17.44 1.67 14.15
N PRO A 132 -16.67 0.67 14.61
CA PRO A 132 -15.99 0.71 15.89
C PRO A 132 -14.78 1.65 15.83
N THR A 133 -14.87 2.80 16.50
CA THR A 133 -13.81 3.84 16.48
C THR A 133 -13.17 4.07 17.84
N ASP A 134 -13.31 3.13 18.78
CA ASP A 134 -12.66 3.17 20.09
C ASP A 134 -11.12 3.24 19.99
N ALA A 135 -10.56 2.62 18.95
CA ALA A 135 -9.16 2.76 18.56
C ALA A 135 -9.04 2.91 17.05
N ILE A 136 -8.24 3.87 16.57
CA ILE A 136 -8.00 4.12 15.15
C ILE A 136 -6.53 3.87 14.83
N VAL A 137 -6.27 2.90 13.96
CA VAL A 137 -4.91 2.57 13.50
C VAL A 137 -4.77 2.89 12.03
N LEU A 138 -3.72 3.62 11.66
CA LEU A 138 -3.41 3.86 10.25
C LEU A 138 -2.49 2.77 9.73
N TRP A 139 -2.92 2.07 8.68
CA TRP A 139 -2.03 1.21 7.89
C TRP A 139 -1.69 1.93 6.60
N GLY A 140 -0.41 2.07 6.27
CA GLY A 140 0.02 2.80 5.08
C GLY A 140 1.19 2.14 4.37
N ALA A 141 1.06 1.97 3.05
CA ALA A 141 2.10 1.35 2.21
C ALA A 141 2.79 2.35 1.26
N SER A 142 4.11 2.21 1.10
CA SER A 142 4.89 2.89 0.04
C SER A 142 4.71 4.42 0.04
N GLN A 143 4.08 5.00 -0.99
CA GLN A 143 3.73 6.44 -1.10
C GLN A 143 2.97 6.97 0.13
N ALA A 144 2.23 6.12 0.84
CA ALA A 144 1.56 6.51 2.07
C ALA A 144 2.53 7.01 3.16
N GLY A 145 3.83 6.70 3.05
CA GLY A 145 4.88 7.26 3.91
C GLY A 145 4.93 8.80 3.88
N TRP A 146 4.50 9.45 2.80
CA TRP A 146 4.36 10.92 2.73
C TRP A 146 3.02 11.44 3.24
N VAL A 147 2.01 10.58 3.34
CA VAL A 147 0.62 10.94 3.65
C VAL A 147 0.30 10.71 5.12
N VAL A 148 0.58 9.51 5.64
CA VAL A 148 0.25 9.11 7.01
C VAL A 148 0.82 10.07 8.07
N PRO A 149 2.09 10.52 8.00
CA PRO A 149 2.62 11.44 9.00
C PRO A 149 1.89 12.78 9.03
N LYS A 150 1.36 13.24 7.89
CA LYS A 150 0.54 14.46 7.78
C LYS A 150 -0.80 14.32 8.48
N VAL A 151 -1.43 13.15 8.34
CA VAL A 151 -2.68 12.82 9.04
C VAL A 151 -2.44 12.79 10.54
N VAL A 152 -1.41 12.04 10.97
CA VAL A 152 -1.09 11.90 12.40
C VAL A 152 -0.81 13.24 13.05
N ARG A 153 0.03 14.10 12.47
CA ARG A 153 0.30 15.43 13.07
C ARG A 153 -0.92 16.38 13.12
N ALA A 154 -1.98 16.07 12.38
CA ALA A 154 -3.18 16.91 12.29
C ALA A 154 -4.35 16.36 13.14
N ARG A 155 -4.20 15.16 13.72
CA ARG A 155 -5.26 14.44 14.43
C ARG A 155 -4.74 13.89 15.75
N ASP A 156 -5.54 14.02 16.81
CA ASP A 156 -5.18 13.53 18.15
C ASP A 156 -5.91 12.23 18.53
N ASP A 157 -6.65 11.64 17.58
CA ASP A 157 -7.46 10.43 17.73
C ASP A 157 -6.89 9.22 16.99
N ILE A 158 -5.60 9.26 16.63
CA ILE A 158 -4.88 8.12 16.05
C ILE A 158 -4.11 7.41 17.15
N ASP A 159 -4.31 6.10 17.31
CA ASP A 159 -3.72 5.32 18.39
C ASP A 159 -2.41 4.64 18.00
N ALA A 160 -2.26 4.26 16.73
CA ALA A 160 -1.06 3.59 16.24
C ALA A 160 -0.89 3.72 14.72
N VAL A 161 0.32 3.44 14.24
CA VAL A 161 0.64 3.41 12.81
C VAL A 161 1.31 2.08 12.45
N VAL A 162 0.86 1.46 11.37
CA VAL A 162 1.55 0.38 10.66
C VAL A 162 2.07 0.93 9.33
N ALA A 163 3.37 1.10 9.23
CA ALA A 163 4.05 1.60 8.04
C ALA A 163 4.70 0.44 7.27
N VAL A 164 4.22 0.17 6.07
CA VAL A 164 4.64 -0.95 5.22
C VAL A 164 5.49 -0.42 4.07
N GLY A 165 6.79 -0.69 4.10
CA GLY A 165 7.76 -0.19 3.12
C GLY A 165 7.60 1.32 2.80
N PRO A 166 7.50 2.21 3.81
CA PRO A 166 7.17 3.62 3.57
C PRO A 166 8.33 4.36 2.90
N ALA A 167 8.01 5.26 1.97
CA ALA A 167 9.00 6.13 1.35
C ALA A 167 9.29 7.38 2.22
N ILE A 168 10.56 7.83 2.26
CA ILE A 168 10.96 9.04 2.98
C ILE A 168 10.97 10.27 2.08
N ASN A 169 11.69 10.22 0.96
CA ASN A 169 11.82 11.35 0.04
C ASN A 169 11.64 10.88 -1.40
N TRP A 170 10.80 11.59 -2.15
CA TRP A 170 10.44 11.23 -3.51
C TRP A 170 11.65 11.06 -4.44
N LEU A 171 12.52 12.07 -4.50
CA LEU A 171 13.64 12.08 -5.43
C LEU A 171 14.71 11.04 -5.05
N ARG A 172 14.97 10.85 -3.75
CA ARG A 172 15.92 9.83 -3.28
C ARG A 172 15.39 8.43 -3.52
N GLN A 173 14.10 8.20 -3.24
CA GLN A 173 13.42 6.95 -3.55
C GLN A 173 13.48 6.63 -5.05
N GLY A 174 13.16 7.60 -5.91
CA GLY A 174 13.21 7.38 -7.37
C GLY A 174 14.62 7.04 -7.86
N ARG A 175 15.65 7.68 -7.31
CA ARG A 175 17.05 7.35 -7.62
C ARG A 175 17.42 5.94 -7.14
N PHE A 176 17.03 5.56 -5.93
CA PHE A 176 17.29 4.21 -5.40
C PHE A 176 16.62 3.13 -6.27
N ASN A 177 15.35 3.33 -6.62
CA ASN A 177 14.59 2.38 -7.42
C ASN A 177 15.22 2.18 -8.80
N LEU A 178 15.55 3.26 -9.51
CA LEU A 178 16.25 3.18 -10.79
C LEU A 178 17.57 2.41 -10.67
N LEU A 179 18.39 2.70 -9.67
CA LEU A 179 19.67 2.00 -9.51
C LEU A 179 19.51 0.52 -9.18
N SER A 180 18.48 0.17 -8.40
CA SER A 180 18.17 -1.21 -8.03
C SER A 180 17.66 -2.03 -9.21
N GLU A 181 16.88 -1.42 -10.10
CA GLU A 181 16.40 -2.06 -11.33
C GLU A 181 17.55 -2.32 -12.32
N LEU A 182 18.40 -1.32 -12.54
CA LEU A 182 19.58 -1.46 -13.42
C LEU A 182 20.54 -2.54 -12.90
N GLU A 183 20.73 -2.64 -11.58
CA GLU A 183 21.53 -3.70 -10.97
C GLU A 183 20.92 -5.09 -11.19
N ARG A 184 19.61 -5.25 -10.97
CA ARG A 184 18.90 -6.51 -11.22
C ARG A 184 19.00 -6.95 -12.68
N GLU A 185 18.91 -6.01 -13.62
CA GLU A 185 19.00 -6.28 -15.05
C GLU A 185 20.41 -6.60 -15.51
N GLY A 186 21.42 -6.34 -14.67
CA GLY A 186 22.82 -6.61 -14.98
C GLY A 186 23.35 -5.75 -16.13
N VAL A 187 22.81 -4.53 -16.29
CA VAL A 187 23.20 -3.62 -17.37
C VAL A 187 24.67 -3.22 -17.27
N SER A 188 25.26 -2.82 -18.40
CA SER A 188 26.62 -2.31 -18.44
C SER A 188 26.77 -0.97 -17.70
N ALA A 189 28.00 -0.61 -17.32
CA ALA A 189 28.29 0.68 -16.70
C ALA A 189 27.89 1.88 -17.59
N GLU A 190 27.95 1.71 -18.91
CA GLU A 190 27.55 2.74 -19.87
C GLU A 190 26.03 2.91 -19.92
N GLU A 191 25.27 1.81 -20.01
CA GLU A 191 23.80 1.85 -19.95
C GLU A 191 23.32 2.46 -18.63
N ARG A 192 23.98 2.10 -17.52
CA ARG A 192 23.71 2.72 -16.21
C ARG A 192 23.94 4.23 -16.22
N ARG A 193 25.05 4.69 -16.81
CA ARG A 193 25.38 6.12 -16.90
C ARG A 193 24.32 6.87 -17.73
N VAL A 194 23.92 6.32 -18.87
CA VAL A 194 22.88 6.90 -19.74
C VAL A 194 21.54 6.99 -19.01
N ALA A 195 21.10 5.92 -18.35
CA ALA A 195 19.85 5.93 -17.60
C ALA A 195 19.85 6.95 -16.44
N VAL A 196 20.99 7.09 -15.75
CA VAL A 196 21.16 8.11 -14.70
C VAL A 196 21.05 9.53 -15.27
N GLU A 197 21.70 9.79 -16.41
CA GLU A 197 21.66 11.09 -17.11
C GLU A 197 20.25 11.45 -17.61
N GLU A 198 19.50 10.49 -18.17
CA GLU A 198 18.10 10.71 -18.57
C GLU A 198 17.18 11.02 -17.38
N SER A 199 17.39 10.31 -16.26
CA SER A 199 16.69 10.59 -15.00
C SER A 199 17.02 11.98 -14.45
N ASP A 200 18.29 12.42 -14.52
CA ASP A 200 18.70 13.76 -14.10
C ASP A 200 18.08 14.86 -14.97
N LYS A 201 18.02 14.67 -16.31
CA LYS A 201 17.31 15.60 -17.20
C LYS A 201 15.83 15.75 -16.82
N THR A 202 15.17 14.62 -16.54
CA THR A 202 13.76 14.62 -16.10
C THR A 202 13.61 15.38 -14.79
N ARG A 203 14.52 15.18 -13.84
CA ARG A 203 14.52 15.91 -12.57
C ARG A 203 14.72 17.42 -12.75
N GLU A 204 15.64 17.85 -13.61
CA GLU A 204 15.83 19.29 -13.88
C GLU A 204 14.58 19.94 -14.50
N LEU A 205 13.79 19.18 -15.27
CA LEU A 205 12.53 19.66 -15.82
C LEU A 205 11.47 19.83 -14.71
N LEU A 206 11.40 18.87 -13.78
CA LEU A 206 10.53 18.96 -12.60
C LEU A 206 10.90 20.16 -11.72
N GLU A 207 12.19 20.33 -11.40
CA GLU A 207 12.71 21.43 -10.57
C GLU A 207 12.40 22.82 -11.14
N ARG A 208 12.36 22.95 -12.48
CA ARG A 208 12.05 24.21 -13.16
C ARG A 208 10.56 24.43 -13.42
N GLY A 209 9.68 23.50 -13.04
CA GLY A 209 8.26 23.63 -13.31
C GLY A 209 7.90 23.47 -14.79
N ALA A 210 8.63 22.64 -15.54
CA ALA A 210 8.47 22.56 -17.00
C ALA A 210 7.07 22.02 -17.40
N ALA A 211 6.50 22.59 -18.47
CA ALA A 211 5.26 22.10 -19.06
C ALA A 211 5.46 20.71 -19.68
N TYR A 212 4.39 19.91 -19.73
CA TYR A 212 4.40 18.56 -20.30
C TYR A 212 4.94 18.52 -21.73
N SER A 213 4.65 19.51 -22.57
CA SER A 213 5.16 19.59 -23.94
C SER A 213 6.70 19.68 -24.01
N VAL A 214 7.33 20.34 -23.03
CA VAL A 214 8.80 20.41 -22.92
C VAL A 214 9.35 19.06 -22.48
N TYR A 215 8.73 18.41 -21.48
CA TYR A 215 9.09 17.06 -21.09
C TYR A 215 9.01 16.08 -22.25
N ARG A 216 7.89 16.08 -22.99
CA ARG A 216 7.65 15.13 -24.08
C ARG A 216 8.65 15.26 -25.24
N THR A 217 9.12 16.49 -25.50
CA THR A 217 10.13 16.75 -26.54
C THR A 217 11.56 16.51 -26.08
N THR A 218 11.80 16.44 -24.77
CA THR A 218 13.12 16.24 -24.18
C THR A 218 13.40 14.78 -23.85
N THR A 219 12.40 14.04 -23.36
CA THR A 219 12.59 12.65 -22.92
C THR A 219 12.86 11.72 -24.09
N ALA A 220 13.89 10.88 -23.96
CA ALA A 220 14.17 9.77 -24.87
C ALA A 220 13.45 8.47 -24.46
N ASP A 221 12.71 8.49 -23.35
CA ASP A 221 12.05 7.32 -22.79
C ASP A 221 10.88 6.85 -23.70
N PRO A 222 10.92 5.61 -24.22
CA PRO A 222 9.80 5.05 -24.98
C PRO A 222 8.51 4.91 -24.16
N GLU A 223 8.62 4.82 -22.83
CA GLU A 223 7.52 4.70 -21.86
C GLU A 223 7.28 6.02 -21.12
N ALA A 224 7.49 7.15 -21.81
CA ALA A 224 7.28 8.48 -21.25
C ALA A 224 5.89 8.62 -20.59
N MET A 225 5.87 9.36 -19.47
CA MET A 225 4.65 9.64 -18.71
C MET A 225 3.55 10.27 -19.59
N SER A 226 2.30 9.93 -19.30
CA SER A 226 1.15 10.71 -19.79
C SER A 226 1.17 12.12 -19.20
N GLU A 227 0.37 13.03 -19.79
CA GLU A 227 0.25 14.41 -19.30
C GLU A 227 -0.23 14.46 -17.84
N ASP A 228 -1.32 13.76 -17.51
CA ASP A 228 -1.84 13.70 -16.14
C ASP A 228 -0.80 13.15 -15.15
N ARG A 229 0.00 12.16 -15.58
CA ARG A 229 1.06 11.60 -14.74
C ARG A 229 2.22 12.57 -14.57
N TRP A 230 2.62 13.28 -15.62
CA TRP A 230 3.62 14.35 -15.51
C TRP A 230 3.17 15.41 -14.52
N ASP A 231 1.93 15.88 -14.63
CA ASP A 231 1.38 16.91 -13.73
C ASP A 231 1.30 16.44 -12.28
N PHE A 232 0.93 15.17 -12.05
CA PHE A 232 0.97 14.56 -10.72
C PHE A 232 2.38 14.53 -10.13
N VAL A 233 3.38 14.11 -10.91
CA VAL A 233 4.78 14.07 -10.47
C VAL A 233 5.30 15.49 -10.26
N LEU A 234 5.00 16.42 -11.17
CA LEU A 234 5.39 17.83 -11.05
C LEU A 234 4.88 18.44 -9.75
N ARG A 235 3.64 18.15 -9.37
CA ARG A 235 3.03 18.61 -8.11
C ARG A 235 3.70 18.01 -6.86
N ASN A 236 4.16 16.75 -6.93
CA ASN A 236 4.52 15.97 -5.75
C ASN A 236 6.01 15.64 -5.60
N HIS A 237 6.86 15.89 -6.61
CA HIS A 237 8.27 15.47 -6.60
C HIS A 237 9.10 16.05 -5.44
N GLY A 238 8.63 17.12 -4.81
CA GLY A 238 9.24 17.71 -3.61
C GLY A 238 8.89 17.02 -2.29
N ALA A 239 8.08 15.96 -2.31
CA ALA A 239 7.62 15.30 -1.09
C ALA A 239 8.79 14.70 -0.28
N ASP A 240 8.84 15.08 1.00
CA ASP A 240 9.76 14.55 2.01
C ASP A 240 9.03 14.41 3.34
N ALA A 241 8.95 13.19 3.86
CA ALA A 241 8.22 12.85 5.07
C ALA A 241 8.94 13.32 6.34
N THR A 242 10.24 13.68 6.29
CA THR A 242 11.07 13.87 7.50
C THR A 242 10.48 14.89 8.47
N ALA A 243 9.98 16.02 7.96
CA ALA A 243 9.40 17.07 8.80
C ALA A 243 8.05 16.64 9.41
N ASP A 244 7.19 16.01 8.62
CA ASP A 244 5.88 15.54 9.08
C ASP A 244 6.03 14.36 10.06
N LEU A 245 7.02 13.47 9.87
CA LEU A 245 7.38 12.40 10.82
C LEU A 245 7.89 12.98 12.15
N ALA A 246 8.77 13.98 12.09
CA ALA A 246 9.26 14.64 13.30
C ALA A 246 8.13 15.34 14.08
N ALA A 247 7.19 15.95 13.35
CA ALA A 247 6.01 16.58 13.94
C ALA A 247 5.05 15.55 14.54
N SER A 248 4.82 14.41 13.88
CA SER A 248 3.92 13.36 14.38
C SER A 248 4.47 12.63 15.61
N ALA A 249 5.80 12.51 15.74
CA ALA A 249 6.45 11.84 16.86
C ALA A 249 6.14 12.47 18.24
N SER A 250 5.69 13.73 18.31
CA SER A 250 5.31 14.35 19.58
C SER A 250 4.14 13.66 20.28
N GLN A 251 3.29 12.95 19.53
CA GLN A 251 2.15 12.21 20.06
C GLN A 251 2.55 10.88 20.72
N LYS A 252 3.79 10.40 20.51
CA LYS A 252 4.35 9.18 21.13
C LYS A 252 3.55 7.89 20.88
N LEU A 253 2.80 7.86 19.78
CA LEU A 253 2.06 6.68 19.32
C LEU A 253 3.02 5.52 19.01
N PRO A 254 2.65 4.25 19.26
CA PRO A 254 3.36 3.10 18.74
C PRO A 254 3.37 3.09 17.20
N VAL A 255 4.54 2.83 16.62
CA VAL A 255 4.74 2.71 15.17
C VAL A 255 5.35 1.34 14.86
N LEU A 256 4.64 0.52 14.09
CA LEU A 256 5.19 -0.70 13.49
C LEU A 256 5.73 -0.36 12.10
N LEU A 257 7.04 -0.48 11.91
CA LEU A 257 7.70 -0.40 10.61
C LEU A 257 7.96 -1.81 10.09
N MET A 258 7.35 -2.17 8.97
CA MET A 258 7.54 -3.44 8.30
C MET A 258 8.26 -3.22 6.97
N VAL A 259 9.39 -3.90 6.77
CA VAL A 259 10.26 -3.72 5.60
C VAL A 259 10.67 -5.07 5.00
N GLY A 260 10.74 -5.12 3.67
CA GLY A 260 11.20 -6.28 2.93
C GLY A 260 12.71 -6.24 2.71
N ASN A 261 13.44 -7.31 3.04
CA ASN A 261 14.89 -7.38 2.87
C ASN A 261 15.33 -7.28 1.40
N ALA A 262 14.43 -7.58 0.46
CA ALA A 262 14.66 -7.53 -0.98
C ALA A 262 13.89 -6.38 -1.65
N ASP A 263 13.51 -5.35 -0.89
CA ASP A 263 12.84 -4.16 -1.42
C ASP A 263 13.76 -3.41 -2.40
N ARG A 264 13.28 -3.24 -3.64
CA ARG A 264 13.96 -2.54 -4.74
C ARG A 264 13.31 -1.21 -5.08
N ASN A 265 12.26 -0.84 -4.38
CA ASN A 265 11.50 0.39 -4.60
C ASN A 265 11.87 1.42 -3.54
N VAL A 266 12.08 1.02 -2.29
CA VAL A 266 12.42 1.90 -1.18
C VAL A 266 13.74 1.47 -0.53
N ASP A 267 14.59 2.46 -0.24
CA ASP A 267 15.83 2.24 0.50
C ASP A 267 15.51 1.93 1.98
N VAL A 268 15.49 0.64 2.32
CA VAL A 268 15.22 0.16 3.67
C VAL A 268 16.19 0.75 4.69
N ALA A 269 17.47 0.89 4.33
CA ALA A 269 18.48 1.43 5.24
C ALA A 269 18.25 2.92 5.52
N GLU A 270 17.83 3.70 4.51
CA GLU A 270 17.37 5.07 4.73
C GLU A 270 16.14 5.10 5.64
N THR A 271 15.10 4.34 5.30
CA THR A 271 13.82 4.35 6.02
C THR A 271 14.00 4.00 7.49
N GLU A 272 14.72 2.91 7.81
CA GLU A 272 14.97 2.52 9.20
C GLU A 272 15.77 3.56 9.98
N ARG A 273 16.79 4.13 9.35
CA ARG A 273 17.60 5.17 10.00
C ARG A 273 16.74 6.38 10.34
N VAL A 274 15.90 6.84 9.41
CA VAL A 274 15.03 8.02 9.63
C VAL A 274 13.98 7.74 10.69
N TYR A 275 13.25 6.63 10.58
CA TYR A 275 12.23 6.25 11.57
C TYR A 275 12.86 6.01 12.96
N GLY A 276 14.00 5.33 13.03
CA GLY A 276 14.70 5.04 14.29
C GLY A 276 15.17 6.29 15.02
N LEU A 277 15.68 7.28 14.27
CA LEU A 277 16.08 8.58 14.84
C LEU A 277 14.88 9.38 15.37
N ILE A 278 13.72 9.28 14.71
CA ILE A 278 12.54 10.09 15.03
C ILE A 278 11.70 9.49 16.16
N PHE A 279 11.36 8.20 16.07
CA PHE A 279 10.41 7.56 16.99
C PHE A 279 11.09 6.86 18.17
N GLY A 280 12.39 6.52 18.06
CA GLY A 280 13.14 5.90 19.14
C GLY A 280 12.43 4.67 19.73
N SER A 281 12.07 4.73 21.02
CA SER A 281 11.40 3.64 21.72
C SER A 281 9.96 3.36 21.28
N SER A 282 9.33 4.28 20.56
CA SER A 282 7.99 4.07 20.00
C SER A 282 8.01 3.27 18.69
N LEU A 283 9.19 3.03 18.12
CA LEU A 283 9.35 2.26 16.89
C LEU A 283 9.55 0.77 17.17
N ILE A 284 8.77 -0.05 16.46
CA ILE A 284 8.95 -1.49 16.37
C ILE A 284 9.30 -1.80 14.92
N VAL A 285 10.47 -2.37 14.67
CA VAL A 285 10.92 -2.73 13.31
C VAL A 285 10.75 -4.23 13.09
N ARG A 286 10.22 -4.60 11.92
CA ARG A 286 10.10 -5.98 11.46
C ARG A 286 10.65 -6.11 10.04
N HIS A 287 11.66 -6.95 9.92
CA HIS A 287 12.24 -7.35 8.65
C HIS A 287 11.56 -8.63 8.17
N VAL A 288 11.24 -8.64 6.89
CA VAL A 288 10.57 -9.77 6.24
C VAL A 288 11.46 -10.24 5.10
N ASP A 289 11.56 -11.56 4.92
CA ASP A 289 12.08 -12.13 3.68
C ASP A 289 11.04 -11.97 2.56
N GLY A 290 11.05 -10.79 1.95
CA GLY A 290 10.07 -10.35 0.98
C GLY A 290 10.53 -9.12 0.22
N ALA A 291 9.81 -8.83 -0.86
CA ALA A 291 10.03 -7.68 -1.71
C ALA A 291 9.21 -6.46 -1.24
N HIS A 292 9.02 -5.44 -2.08
CA HIS A 292 8.47 -4.15 -1.66
C HIS A 292 7.06 -4.24 -1.05
N SER A 293 6.23 -5.12 -1.61
CA SER A 293 4.87 -5.38 -1.11
C SER A 293 4.83 -6.27 0.14
N LEU A 294 6.00 -6.62 0.69
CA LEU A 294 6.22 -7.72 1.64
C LEU A 294 5.78 -9.10 1.11
N ALA A 295 5.47 -9.21 -0.18
CA ALA A 295 5.22 -10.48 -0.83
C ALA A 295 6.50 -11.32 -0.85
N ARG A 296 6.32 -12.64 -0.85
CA ARG A 296 7.44 -13.57 -1.08
C ARG A 296 8.05 -13.27 -2.45
N SER A 297 9.36 -13.26 -2.57
CA SER A 297 10.02 -12.95 -3.86
C SER A 297 9.54 -13.84 -5.00
N ILE A 298 9.26 -15.13 -4.76
CA ILE A 298 8.72 -16.04 -5.79
C ILE A 298 7.31 -15.66 -6.29
N VAL A 299 6.51 -14.98 -5.47
CA VAL A 299 5.17 -14.48 -5.81
C VAL A 299 5.28 -13.21 -6.66
N GLU A 300 6.25 -12.34 -6.34
CA GLU A 300 6.48 -11.08 -7.06
C GLU A 300 7.23 -11.29 -8.40
N ASP A 301 8.25 -12.16 -8.41
CA ASP A 301 9.09 -12.40 -9.58
C ASP A 301 8.44 -13.33 -10.62
N ASN A 302 7.29 -13.94 -10.32
CA ASN A 302 6.59 -14.86 -11.22
C ASN A 302 5.07 -14.60 -11.24
N GLU A 303 4.62 -13.90 -12.27
CA GLU A 303 3.22 -13.49 -12.46
C GLU A 303 2.23 -14.67 -12.41
N VAL A 304 2.61 -15.85 -12.93
CA VAL A 304 1.75 -17.04 -12.92
C VAL A 304 1.60 -17.58 -11.50
N ILE A 305 2.70 -17.70 -10.75
CA ILE A 305 2.66 -18.13 -9.34
C ILE A 305 1.94 -17.09 -8.48
N GLY A 306 2.19 -15.80 -8.72
CA GLY A 306 1.52 -14.69 -8.04
C GLY A 306 0.00 -14.74 -8.22
N THR A 307 -0.46 -14.85 -9.47
CA THR A 307 -1.89 -14.94 -9.81
C THR A 307 -2.55 -16.18 -9.21
N ILE A 308 -1.92 -17.36 -9.33
CA ILE A 308 -2.47 -18.60 -8.76
C ILE A 308 -2.58 -18.48 -7.23
N THR A 309 -1.55 -17.92 -6.58
CA THR A 309 -1.53 -17.75 -5.13
C THR A 309 -2.61 -16.77 -4.68
N ALA A 310 -2.77 -15.64 -5.37
CA ALA A 310 -3.80 -14.65 -5.06
C ALA A 310 -5.22 -15.26 -5.15
N VAL A 311 -5.49 -16.08 -6.18
CA VAL A 311 -6.84 -16.63 -6.43
C VAL A 311 -7.16 -17.83 -5.54
N LEU A 312 -6.19 -18.73 -5.33
CA LEU A 312 -6.44 -20.00 -4.64
C LEU A 312 -6.07 -19.99 -3.16
N TRP A 313 -5.05 -19.22 -2.77
CA TRP A 313 -4.51 -19.24 -1.41
C TRP A 313 -3.87 -17.90 -1.00
N PRO A 314 -4.68 -16.82 -0.91
CA PRO A 314 -4.18 -15.46 -0.68
C PRO A 314 -3.33 -15.32 0.60
N ARG A 315 -3.56 -16.16 1.61
CA ARG A 315 -2.73 -16.21 2.85
C ARG A 315 -1.25 -16.53 2.60
N ALA A 316 -0.88 -17.07 1.45
CA ALA A 316 0.52 -17.37 1.10
C ALA A 316 1.19 -16.26 0.27
N LEU A 317 0.50 -15.15 -0.04
CA LEU A 317 1.07 -14.03 -0.79
C LEU A 317 2.26 -13.40 -0.06
N LEU A 318 2.09 -13.15 1.25
CA LEU A 318 3.03 -12.42 2.06
C LEU A 318 4.15 -13.31 2.60
N GLY A 319 5.30 -12.69 2.88
CA GLY A 319 6.42 -13.29 3.58
C GLY A 319 5.99 -13.94 4.90
N ALA A 320 6.72 -14.96 5.34
CA ALA A 320 6.41 -15.62 6.61
C ALA A 320 6.48 -14.63 7.78
N GLY A 321 5.50 -14.67 8.69
CA GLY A 321 5.42 -13.81 9.86
C GLY A 321 4.81 -12.43 9.64
N VAL A 322 4.57 -11.98 8.39
CA VAL A 322 4.02 -10.64 8.10
C VAL A 322 2.69 -10.42 8.82
N ILE A 323 1.70 -11.28 8.57
CA ILE A 323 0.38 -11.14 9.18
C ILE A 323 0.44 -11.41 10.70
N ASP A 324 1.28 -12.35 11.15
CA ASP A 324 1.41 -12.65 12.58
C ASP A 324 1.95 -11.46 13.39
N ASP A 325 3.00 -10.79 12.87
CA ASP A 325 3.57 -9.57 13.49
C ASP A 325 2.57 -8.41 13.47
N TYR A 326 1.86 -8.24 12.36
CA TYR A 326 0.81 -7.23 12.21
C TYR A 326 -0.34 -7.44 13.22
N THR A 327 -0.91 -8.65 13.27
CA THR A 327 -1.96 -9.02 14.22
C THR A 327 -1.49 -8.88 15.67
N SER A 328 -0.25 -9.28 15.97
CA SER A 328 0.34 -9.16 17.30
C SER A 328 0.50 -7.70 17.73
N PHE A 329 0.91 -6.82 16.80
CA PHE A 329 1.00 -5.38 17.05
C PHE A 329 -0.36 -4.76 17.33
N LEU A 330 -1.36 -5.03 16.50
CA LEU A 330 -2.73 -4.53 16.70
C LEU A 330 -3.33 -5.00 18.03
N SER A 331 -3.08 -6.26 18.39
CA SER A 331 -3.53 -6.83 19.68
C SER A 331 -2.94 -6.11 20.89
N ALA A 332 -1.77 -5.47 20.73
CA ALA A 332 -1.07 -4.74 21.78
C ALA A 332 -1.43 -3.24 21.83
N VAL A 333 -2.10 -2.69 20.81
CA VAL A 333 -2.63 -1.32 20.84
C VAL A 333 -3.62 -1.21 22.02
N ALA A 334 -3.59 -0.12 22.77
CA ALA A 334 -4.49 0.03 23.91
C ALA A 334 -5.98 0.06 23.47
N ARG A 335 -6.87 -0.10 24.44
CA ARG A 335 -8.27 0.29 24.33
C ARG A 335 -8.46 1.64 24.98
#